data_AF-B3MW36-F1
#
_entry.id   AF-B3MW36-F1
#
_cell.length_a   1.000
_cell.length_b   1.000
_cell.length_c   1.000
_cell.angle_alpha   90.00
_cell.angle_beta   90.00
_cell.angle_gamma   90.00
#
_symmetry.space_group_name_H-M   'P 1'
#
loop_
_entity.id
_entity.type
_entity.pdbx_description
1 polymer ?
#
loop_
_entity_poly.entity_id
_entity_poly.type
_entity_poly.pdbx_seq_one_letter_code
_entity_poly.pdbx_strand_id
1 'polypeptide(L)'
;MKYLLALALCFLAVNALVVPQPSVEDSIPETEEDLRIFSATYSALKTALRTIKGLSCIIDWVVGIKASAEKFNSDIVLCGVTASKDVTNLINANLEIINSCNNIVNLKSTICAATDDDETEAKITKSCFVKTVAQVWKLKKQVEKAASLAAKLPQTGPNASACVSESVTTLVEYYTLFPQNIVSCSKLTS
;
A
#
# COMPACT_ATOMS: atom_id res chain seq x y z
N MET A 1 -31.34 -31.63 -33.20
CA MET A 1 -31.44 -30.35 -32.48
C MET A 1 -30.11 -29.64 -32.63
N LYS A 2 -30.13 -28.45 -33.24
CA LYS A 2 -28.99 -27.57 -33.52
C LYS A 2 -28.88 -26.54 -32.40
N TYR A 3 -27.69 -26.33 -31.84
CA TYR A 3 -27.33 -25.02 -31.28
C TYR A 3 -25.88 -24.70 -31.66
N LEU A 4 -25.77 -23.82 -32.65
CA LEU A 4 -24.57 -23.13 -33.11
C LEU A 4 -24.65 -21.70 -32.57
N LEU A 5 -23.51 -21.19 -32.09
CA LEU A 5 -23.00 -19.81 -32.22
C LEU A 5 -24.02 -18.63 -32.24
N ALA A 6 -23.94 -17.76 -31.21
CA ALA A 6 -24.13 -16.32 -31.37
C ALA A 6 -23.41 -15.58 -30.24
N LEU A 7 -22.24 -15.04 -30.57
CA LEU A 7 -21.38 -14.20 -29.74
C LEU A 7 -21.41 -12.83 -30.43
N ALA A 8 -22.22 -11.88 -29.97
CA ALA A 8 -22.17 -10.51 -30.48
C ALA A 8 -22.95 -9.48 -29.63
N LEU A 9 -22.26 -8.38 -29.35
CA LEU A 9 -22.78 -7.00 -29.30
C LEU A 9 -23.65 -6.58 -28.11
N CYS A 10 -23.00 -6.00 -27.10
CA CYS A 10 -23.49 -4.81 -26.40
C CYS A 10 -22.30 -3.97 -25.88
N PHE A 11 -21.59 -3.33 -26.81
CA PHE A 11 -20.75 -2.16 -26.51
C PHE A 11 -21.06 -1.13 -27.58
N LEU A 12 -21.88 -0.13 -27.27
CA LEU A 12 -21.73 1.21 -27.84
C LEU A 12 -22.36 2.27 -26.92
N ALA A 13 -21.60 3.36 -26.81
CA ALA A 13 -22.01 4.73 -26.54
C ALA A 13 -22.38 5.13 -25.10
N VAL A 14 -21.36 5.57 -24.34
CA VAL A 14 -21.53 6.74 -23.47
C VAL A 14 -20.49 7.79 -23.91
N ASN A 15 -21.00 8.95 -24.30
CA ASN A 15 -20.24 10.10 -24.78
C ASN A 15 -19.20 10.54 -23.75
N ALA A 16 -17.99 10.81 -24.24
CA ALA A 16 -16.90 11.39 -23.48
C ALA A 16 -17.20 12.86 -23.15
N LEU A 17 -17.52 13.15 -21.89
CA LEU A 17 -17.25 14.46 -21.30
C LEU A 17 -15.87 14.36 -20.64
N VAL A 18 -14.85 14.86 -21.33
CA VAL A 18 -13.49 14.98 -20.80
C VAL A 18 -13.50 16.07 -19.73
N VAL A 19 -13.62 15.64 -18.47
CA VAL A 19 -13.26 16.48 -17.32
C VAL A 19 -11.73 16.47 -17.22
N PRO A 20 -11.04 17.62 -17.19
CA PRO A 20 -9.60 17.64 -16.98
C PRO A 20 -9.28 17.01 -15.62
N GLN A 21 -8.63 15.84 -15.66
CA GLN A 21 -8.04 15.23 -14.48
C GLN A 21 -6.79 16.05 -14.10
N PRO A 22 -6.61 16.45 -12.83
CA PRO A 22 -5.33 17.02 -12.42
C PRO A 22 -4.26 15.95 -12.60
N SER A 23 -3.18 16.33 -13.28
CA SER A 23 -2.03 15.47 -13.57
C SER A 23 -1.41 14.94 -12.28
N VAL A 24 -1.79 13.70 -11.92
CA VAL A 24 -0.98 12.88 -11.03
C VAL A 24 0.09 12.28 -11.93
N GLU A 25 1.28 12.84 -11.83
CA GLU A 25 2.50 12.29 -12.43
C GLU A 25 2.81 10.97 -11.71
N ASP A 26 2.08 9.93 -12.10
CA ASP A 26 2.15 8.57 -11.58
C ASP A 26 3.08 7.81 -12.51
N SER A 27 4.14 7.25 -11.94
CA SER A 27 5.13 6.42 -12.61
C SER A 27 4.41 5.34 -13.41
N ILE A 28 4.53 5.40 -14.74
CA ILE A 28 3.97 4.42 -15.66
C ILE A 28 4.69 3.10 -15.39
N PRO A 29 3.98 1.98 -15.11
CA PRO A 29 4.63 0.68 -14.96
C PRO A 29 5.37 0.33 -16.26
N GLU A 30 6.70 0.20 -16.16
CA GLU A 30 7.58 0.11 -17.33
C GLU A 30 7.58 -1.30 -17.96
N THR A 31 6.94 -2.29 -17.33
CA THR A 31 6.93 -3.69 -17.80
C THR A 31 5.57 -4.38 -17.72
N GLU A 32 5.34 -5.38 -18.59
CA GLU A 32 4.14 -6.23 -18.56
C GLU A 32 4.04 -7.08 -17.28
N GLU A 33 5.17 -7.41 -16.67
CA GLU A 33 5.23 -8.12 -15.40
C GLU A 33 4.74 -7.25 -14.25
N ASP A 34 5.10 -5.96 -14.23
CA ASP A 34 4.60 -5.00 -13.25
C ASP A 34 3.09 -4.83 -13.36
N LEU A 35 2.52 -4.81 -14.58
CA LEU A 35 1.07 -4.74 -14.79
C LEU A 35 0.35 -6.00 -14.27
N ARG A 36 0.94 -7.19 -14.45
CA ARG A 36 0.40 -8.45 -13.92
C ARG A 36 0.48 -8.51 -12.40
N ILE A 37 1.61 -8.11 -11.81
CA ILE A 37 1.80 -8.06 -10.35
C ILE A 37 0.87 -7.01 -9.73
N PHE A 38 0.69 -5.86 -10.39
CA PHE A 38 -0.22 -4.80 -9.97
C PHE A 38 -1.68 -5.29 -9.95
N SER A 39 -2.14 -5.92 -11.03
CA SER A 39 -3.51 -6.46 -11.10
C SER A 39 -3.75 -7.61 -10.11
N ALA A 40 -2.75 -8.47 -9.88
CA ALA A 40 -2.82 -9.56 -8.91
C ALA A 40 -2.86 -9.05 -7.46
N THR A 41 -1.96 -8.14 -7.09
CA THR A 41 -1.90 -7.56 -5.74
C THR A 41 -3.17 -6.77 -5.41
N TYR A 42 -3.69 -6.01 -6.38
CA TYR A 42 -4.95 -5.28 -6.21
C TYR A 42 -6.14 -6.21 -5.99
N SER A 43 -6.19 -7.31 -6.75
CA SER A 43 -7.23 -8.33 -6.60
C SER A 43 -7.11 -9.06 -5.27
N ALA A 44 -5.89 -9.40 -4.84
CA ALA A 44 -5.61 -9.99 -3.54
C ALA A 44 -6.03 -9.06 -2.39
N LEU A 45 -5.72 -7.77 -2.47
CA LEU A 45 -6.15 -6.78 -1.48
C LEU A 45 -7.67 -6.77 -1.33
N LYS A 46 -8.40 -6.74 -2.45
CA LYS A 46 -9.87 -6.82 -2.42
C LYS A 46 -10.37 -8.10 -1.76
N THR A 47 -9.73 -9.23 -2.02
CA THR A 47 -10.11 -10.51 -1.41
C THR A 47 -9.81 -10.55 0.08
N ALA A 48 -8.62 -10.10 0.50
CA ALA A 48 -8.23 -10.03 1.91
C ALA A 48 -9.19 -9.15 2.72
N LEU A 49 -9.56 -7.98 2.17
CA LEU A 49 -10.45 -7.05 2.86
C LEU A 49 -11.92 -7.48 2.90
N ARG A 50 -12.30 -8.58 2.23
CA ARG A 50 -13.65 -9.14 2.34
C ARG A 50 -13.84 -10.01 3.57
N THR A 51 -12.75 -10.43 4.22
CA THR A 51 -12.81 -11.31 5.40
C THR A 51 -12.23 -10.61 6.62
N ILE A 52 -12.71 -10.98 7.81
CA ILE A 52 -12.22 -10.39 9.07
C ILE A 52 -10.75 -10.76 9.29
N LYS A 53 -10.37 -12.03 9.05
CA LYS A 53 -8.98 -12.46 9.19
C LYS A 53 -8.05 -11.85 8.15
N GLY A 54 -8.51 -11.69 6.91
CA GLY A 54 -7.74 -11.00 5.88
C GLY A 54 -7.55 -9.53 6.21
N LEU A 55 -8.58 -8.82 6.68
CA LEU A 55 -8.47 -7.45 7.18
C LEU A 55 -7.50 -7.35 8.36
N SER A 56 -7.62 -8.24 9.36
CA SER A 56 -6.71 -8.27 10.52
C SER A 56 -5.26 -8.45 10.09
N CYS A 57 -5.00 -9.42 9.19
CA CYS A 57 -3.67 -9.67 8.63
C CYS A 57 -3.08 -8.44 7.93
N ILE A 58 -3.90 -7.72 7.13
CA ILE A 58 -3.46 -6.48 6.49
C ILE A 58 -3.11 -5.41 7.53
N ILE A 59 -3.90 -5.28 8.59
CA ILE A 59 -3.64 -4.32 9.69
C ILE A 59 -2.32 -4.67 10.40
N ASP A 60 -2.03 -5.94 10.67
CA ASP A 60 -0.77 -6.36 11.30
C ASP A 60 0.44 -5.97 10.45
N TRP A 61 0.35 -6.14 9.12
CA TRP A 61 1.39 -5.67 8.20
C TRP A 61 1.52 -4.15 8.15
N VAL A 62 0.41 -3.42 8.22
CA VAL A 62 0.42 -1.94 8.31
C VAL A 62 1.12 -1.48 9.58
N VAL A 63 0.89 -2.15 10.71
CA VAL A 63 1.59 -1.87 11.97
C VAL A 63 3.09 -2.17 11.86
N GLY A 64 3.47 -3.28 11.21
CA GLY A 64 4.88 -3.61 10.94
C GLY A 64 5.58 -2.56 10.07
N ILE A 65 4.93 -2.09 9.00
CA ILE A 65 5.45 -1.02 8.14
C ILE A 65 5.65 0.27 8.93
N LYS A 66 4.69 0.64 9.76
CA LYS A 66 4.78 1.82 10.63
C LYS A 66 5.99 1.70 11.55
N ALA A 67 6.13 0.58 12.25
CA ALA A 67 7.25 0.36 13.17
C ALA A 67 8.61 0.41 12.46
N SER A 68 8.70 -0.16 11.25
CA SER A 68 9.93 -0.10 10.44
C SER A 68 10.27 1.34 10.02
N ALA A 69 9.27 2.13 9.60
CA ALA A 69 9.43 3.53 9.25
C ALA A 69 9.89 4.39 10.44
N GLU A 70 9.27 4.20 11.61
CA GLU A 70 9.64 4.87 12.86
C GLU A 70 11.06 4.51 13.30
N LYS A 71 11.40 3.21 13.23
CA LYS A 71 12.74 2.71 13.54
C LYS A 71 13.79 3.33 12.64
N PHE A 72 13.57 3.34 11.32
CA PHE A 72 14.50 3.98 10.39
C PHE A 72 14.73 5.46 10.73
N ASN A 73 13.66 6.22 10.95
CA ASN A 73 13.76 7.64 11.29
C ASN A 73 14.51 7.89 12.60
N SER A 74 14.42 6.98 13.57
CA SER A 74 15.20 7.03 14.81
C SER A 74 16.66 6.65 14.58
N ASP A 75 16.91 5.53 13.92
CA ASP A 75 18.26 4.99 13.72
C ASP A 75 19.13 5.93 12.87
N ILE A 76 18.55 6.57 11.84
CA ILE A 76 19.30 7.48 10.97
C ILE A 76 19.82 8.74 11.70
N VAL A 77 19.08 9.20 12.72
CA VAL A 77 19.54 10.30 13.59
C VAL A 77 20.70 9.85 14.47
N LEU A 78 20.63 8.63 14.99
CA LEU A 78 21.70 8.02 15.79
C LEU A 78 22.97 7.75 14.97
N CYS A 79 22.83 7.51 13.67
CA CYS A 79 23.97 7.38 12.76
C CYS A 79 24.79 8.67 12.61
N GLY A 80 24.35 9.80 13.17
CA GLY A 80 25.11 11.07 13.15
C GLY A 80 25.28 11.67 11.77
N VAL A 81 24.46 11.24 10.80
CA VAL A 81 24.51 11.74 9.42
C VAL A 81 23.95 13.16 9.43
N THR A 82 24.74 14.13 8.96
CA THR A 82 24.19 15.45 8.63
C THR A 82 23.07 15.21 7.62
N ALA A 83 21.84 15.64 7.93
CA ALA A 83 20.65 15.38 7.14
C ALA A 83 20.83 15.88 5.70
N SER A 84 21.36 15.00 4.84
CA SER A 84 21.50 15.28 3.42
C SER A 84 20.10 15.40 2.81
N LYS A 85 20.01 16.01 1.62
CA LYS A 85 18.73 16.15 0.93
C LYS A 85 18.04 14.79 0.73
N ASP A 86 18.82 13.75 0.40
CA ASP A 86 18.29 12.41 0.16
C ASP A 86 17.79 11.74 1.46
N VAL A 87 18.53 11.89 2.56
CA VAL A 87 18.10 11.39 3.88
C VAL A 87 16.82 12.11 4.32
N THR A 88 16.76 13.43 4.16
CA THR A 88 15.59 14.24 4.50
C THR A 88 14.37 13.85 3.68
N ASN A 89 14.55 13.61 2.36
CA ASN A 89 13.47 13.15 1.50
C ASN A 89 12.91 11.80 1.93
N LEU A 90 13.77 10.87 2.34
CA LEU A 90 13.31 9.56 2.84
C LEU A 90 12.61 9.68 4.20
N ILE A 91 13.13 10.49 5.12
CA ILE A 91 12.47 10.75 6.42
C ILE A 91 11.06 11.31 6.19
N ASN A 92 10.91 12.28 5.28
CA ASN A 92 9.61 12.86 4.93
C ASN A 92 8.67 11.82 4.30
N ALA A 93 9.18 10.97 3.39
CA ALA A 93 8.40 9.88 2.82
C ALA A 93 7.93 8.88 3.91
N ASN A 94 8.79 8.56 4.87
CA ASN A 94 8.43 7.70 6.01
C ASN A 94 7.39 8.35 6.93
N LEU A 95 7.46 9.67 7.15
CA LEU A 95 6.43 10.40 7.91
C LEU A 95 5.06 10.34 7.22
N GLU A 96 5.02 10.46 5.89
CA GLU A 96 3.79 10.26 5.12
C GLU A 96 3.25 8.82 5.25
N ILE A 97 4.14 7.82 5.21
CA ILE A 97 3.80 6.40 5.43
C ILE A 97 3.21 6.20 6.82
N ILE A 98 3.85 6.72 7.87
CA ILE A 98 3.38 6.63 9.27
C ILE A 98 1.97 7.24 9.38
N ASN A 99 1.74 8.39 8.77
CA ASN A 99 0.42 9.03 8.75
C ASN A 99 -0.64 8.17 8.04
N SER A 100 -0.31 7.60 6.88
CA SER A 100 -1.19 6.65 6.18
C SER A 100 -1.47 5.40 7.03
N CYS A 101 -0.46 4.84 7.70
CA CYS A 101 -0.63 3.70 8.59
C CYS A 101 -1.55 4.04 9.77
N ASN A 102 -1.36 5.20 10.42
CA ASN A 102 -2.24 5.66 11.48
C ASN A 102 -3.69 5.80 10.99
N ASN A 103 -3.90 6.36 9.80
CA ASN A 103 -5.22 6.44 9.20
C ASN A 103 -5.83 5.05 9.00
N ILE A 104 -5.07 4.08 8.48
CA ILE A 104 -5.53 2.72 8.22
C ILE A 104 -5.87 1.97 9.52
N VAL A 105 -5.00 2.04 10.54
CA VAL A 105 -5.25 1.41 11.84
C VAL A 105 -6.52 2.00 12.48
N ASN A 106 -6.70 3.32 12.36
CA ASN A 106 -7.90 4.01 12.83
C ASN A 106 -9.13 3.79 11.92
N LEU A 107 -9.03 3.13 10.75
CA LEU A 107 -10.23 2.81 9.94
C LEU A 107 -11.19 1.89 10.70
N LYS A 108 -10.67 1.01 11.58
CA LYS A 108 -11.47 0.13 12.42
C LYS A 108 -12.41 0.93 13.33
N SER A 109 -11.96 2.06 13.86
CA SER A 109 -12.74 2.94 14.75
C SER A 109 -13.46 4.09 14.02
N THR A 110 -12.95 4.57 12.88
CA THR A 110 -13.44 5.81 12.22
C THR A 110 -14.32 5.56 10.98
N ILE A 111 -14.18 4.41 10.29
CA ILE A 111 -14.88 4.17 9.01
C ILE A 111 -15.76 2.91 9.03
N CYS A 112 -15.42 1.94 9.87
CA CYS A 112 -16.21 0.74 10.09
C CYS A 112 -17.12 0.83 11.34
N ALA A 113 -17.23 2.01 11.97
CA ALA A 113 -18.25 2.29 12.98
C ALA A 113 -19.62 2.46 12.31
N ALA A 114 -20.31 1.34 12.12
CA ALA A 114 -21.75 1.28 12.03
C ALA A 114 -22.22 0.28 13.10
N THR A 115 -22.14 0.71 14.35
CA THR A 115 -23.15 0.35 15.35
C THR A 115 -24.17 1.49 15.27
N ASP A 116 -25.47 1.23 15.26
CA ASP A 116 -26.17 1.27 16.54
C ASP A 116 -27.45 0.44 16.60
N ASP A 117 -27.71 -0.49 15.68
CA ASP A 117 -28.83 -1.43 15.88
C ASP A 117 -28.38 -2.86 15.54
N ASP A 118 -28.39 -3.70 16.57
CA ASP A 118 -28.14 -5.14 16.62
C ASP A 118 -26.68 -5.62 16.70
N GLU A 119 -26.34 -6.18 17.87
CA GLU A 119 -25.15 -6.98 18.23
C GLU A 119 -25.01 -8.30 17.43
N THR A 120 -25.53 -8.36 16.21
CA THR A 120 -25.43 -9.54 15.34
C THR A 120 -24.68 -9.20 14.05
N GLU A 121 -23.42 -9.62 14.04
CA GLU A 121 -22.47 -9.65 12.91
C GLU A 121 -21.85 -8.31 12.51
N ALA A 122 -20.62 -8.06 12.98
CA ALA A 122 -19.75 -7.01 12.46
C ALA A 122 -19.58 -7.15 10.94
N LYS A 123 -20.32 -6.36 10.15
CA LYS A 123 -20.29 -6.37 8.69
C LYS A 123 -19.49 -5.18 8.17
N ILE A 124 -18.53 -5.48 7.30
CA ILE A 124 -17.77 -4.43 6.59
C ILE A 124 -18.71 -3.77 5.57
N THR A 125 -19.07 -2.51 5.80
CA THR A 125 -19.89 -1.76 4.84
C THR A 125 -19.16 -1.56 3.50
N LYS A 126 -19.91 -1.47 2.39
CA LYS A 126 -19.30 -1.20 1.06
C LYS A 126 -18.46 0.08 1.06
N SER A 127 -18.89 1.11 1.79
CA SER A 127 -18.14 2.36 1.96
C SER A 127 -16.84 2.15 2.73
N CYS A 128 -16.86 1.38 3.83
CA CYS A 128 -15.64 1.05 4.58
C CYS A 128 -14.68 0.20 3.74
N PHE A 129 -15.19 -0.78 3.00
CA PHE A 129 -14.39 -1.61 2.11
C PHE A 129 -13.66 -0.78 1.05
N VAL A 130 -14.35 0.08 0.30
CA VAL A 130 -13.74 0.88 -0.76
C VAL A 130 -12.70 1.86 -0.21
N LYS A 131 -13.01 2.54 0.90
CA LYS A 131 -12.07 3.46 1.56
C LYS A 131 -10.83 2.73 2.06
N THR A 132 -10.99 1.55 2.66
CA THR A 132 -9.88 0.74 3.15
C THR A 132 -8.99 0.24 2.01
N VAL A 133 -9.59 -0.27 0.92
CA VAL A 133 -8.86 -0.64 -0.29
C VAL A 133 -8.03 0.54 -0.80
N ALA A 134 -8.64 1.73 -0.92
CA ALA A 134 -7.95 2.91 -1.42
C ALA A 134 -6.79 3.35 -0.53
N GLN A 135 -6.96 3.34 0.80
CA GLN A 135 -5.92 3.73 1.75
C GLN A 135 -4.76 2.73 1.76
N VAL A 136 -5.04 1.42 1.81
CA VAL A 136 -3.98 0.39 1.76
C VAL A 136 -3.25 0.42 0.42
N TRP A 137 -3.95 0.70 -0.68
CA TRP A 137 -3.32 0.87 -1.98
C TRP A 137 -2.42 2.09 -2.06
N LYS A 138 -2.85 3.21 -1.48
CA LYS A 138 -2.03 4.42 -1.35
C LYS A 138 -0.77 4.12 -0.52
N LEU A 139 -0.92 3.42 0.59
CA LEU A 139 0.21 3.00 1.43
C LEU A 139 1.21 2.15 0.63
N LYS A 140 0.74 1.16 -0.14
CA LYS A 140 1.60 0.34 -1.01
C LYS A 140 2.47 1.21 -1.92
N LYS A 141 1.87 2.17 -2.62
CA LYS A 141 2.60 3.07 -3.52
C LYS A 141 3.64 3.92 -2.77
N GLN A 142 3.28 4.44 -1.59
CA GLN A 142 4.21 5.21 -0.76
C GLN A 142 5.41 4.37 -0.32
N VAL A 143 5.14 3.13 0.11
CA VAL A 143 6.15 2.14 0.51
C VAL A 143 7.10 1.80 -0.64
N GLU A 144 6.59 1.57 -1.85
CA GLU A 144 7.42 1.31 -3.04
C GLU A 144 8.31 2.52 -3.39
N LYS A 145 7.75 3.73 -3.35
CA LYS A 145 8.51 4.97 -3.58
C LYS A 145 9.61 5.14 -2.53
N ALA A 146 9.29 4.93 -1.25
CA ALA A 146 10.24 5.05 -0.17
C ALA A 146 11.35 3.98 -0.24
N ALA A 147 11.02 2.74 -0.63
CA ALA A 147 12.02 1.70 -0.86
C ALA A 147 13.00 2.09 -1.99
N SER A 148 12.50 2.69 -3.08
CA SER A 148 13.35 3.19 -4.18
C SER A 148 14.27 4.33 -3.74
N LEU A 149 13.78 5.24 -2.89
CA LEU A 149 14.61 6.30 -2.29
C LEU A 149 15.67 5.72 -1.35
N ALA A 150 15.28 4.77 -0.49
CA ALA A 150 16.15 4.12 0.47
C ALA A 150 17.28 3.35 -0.21
N ALA A 151 17.00 2.57 -1.27
CA ALA A 151 18.00 1.81 -2.00
C ALA A 151 19.13 2.67 -2.60
N LYS A 152 18.87 3.97 -2.85
CA LYS A 152 19.87 4.91 -3.38
C LYS A 152 20.77 5.49 -2.30
N LEU A 153 20.34 5.54 -1.04
CA LEU A 153 21.09 6.19 0.04
C LEU A 153 22.48 5.60 0.31
N PRO A 154 22.67 4.27 0.45
CA PRO A 154 23.98 3.68 0.71
C PRO A 154 25.01 3.94 -0.41
N GLN A 155 24.53 4.32 -1.60
CA GLN A 155 25.36 4.57 -2.78
C GLN A 155 25.79 6.04 -2.89
N THR A 156 25.32 6.91 -1.98
CA THR A 156 25.51 8.37 -2.05
C THR A 156 26.51 8.87 -1.01
N GLY A 157 27.76 9.08 -1.42
CA GLY A 157 28.80 9.84 -0.69
C GLY A 157 28.80 9.66 0.85
N PRO A 158 28.56 10.73 1.65
CA PRO A 158 28.63 10.67 3.12
C PRO A 158 27.56 9.77 3.77
N ASN A 159 26.56 9.31 3.02
CA ASN A 159 25.52 8.40 3.50
C ASN A 159 25.92 6.92 3.35
N ALA A 160 27.08 6.59 2.76
CA ALA A 160 27.55 5.21 2.55
C ALA A 160 28.10 4.54 3.83
N SER A 161 27.74 5.01 5.02
CA SER A 161 28.18 4.41 6.27
C SER A 161 27.48 3.08 6.54
N ALA A 162 28.12 2.20 7.31
CA ALA A 162 27.53 0.92 7.70
C ALA A 162 26.20 1.09 8.46
N CYS A 163 26.12 2.10 9.34
CA CYS A 163 24.91 2.41 10.12
C CYS A 163 23.71 2.77 9.22
N VAL A 164 23.93 3.61 8.22
CA VAL A 164 22.90 3.99 7.24
C VAL A 164 22.51 2.77 6.41
N SER A 165 23.49 1.99 5.95
CA SER A 165 23.26 0.83 5.09
C SER A 165 22.45 -0.27 5.78
N GLU A 166 22.69 -0.53 7.07
CA GLU A 166 21.92 -1.49 7.87
C GLU A 166 20.49 -1.01 8.12
N SER A 167 20.32 0.27 8.43
CA SER A 167 19.00 0.90 8.63
C SER A 167 18.17 0.86 7.34
N VAL A 168 18.81 1.17 6.20
CA VAL A 168 18.19 1.11 4.87
C VAL A 168 17.80 -0.32 4.50
N THR A 169 18.70 -1.29 4.70
CA THR A 169 18.44 -2.71 4.38
C THR A 169 17.20 -3.20 5.12
N THR A 170 17.13 -2.97 6.44
CA THR A 170 15.97 -3.33 7.27
C THR A 170 14.67 -2.70 6.76
N LEU A 171 14.70 -1.42 6.40
CA LEU A 171 13.53 -0.69 5.88
C LEU A 171 13.05 -1.30 4.54
N VAL A 172 13.98 -1.52 3.61
CA VAL A 172 13.69 -2.03 2.26
C VAL A 172 13.14 -3.46 2.32
N GLU A 173 13.68 -4.32 3.18
CA GLU A 173 13.17 -5.69 3.37
C GLU A 173 11.69 -5.68 3.78
N TYR A 174 11.33 -4.89 4.79
CA TYR A 174 9.92 -4.77 5.21
C TYR A 174 9.03 -4.24 4.10
N TYR A 175 9.52 -3.25 3.34
CA TYR A 175 8.73 -2.57 2.31
C TYR A 175 8.50 -3.46 1.09
N THR A 176 9.51 -4.22 0.68
CA THR A 176 9.43 -5.13 -0.48
C THR A 176 8.58 -6.37 -0.21
N LEU A 177 8.47 -6.79 1.06
CA LEU A 177 7.61 -7.90 1.45
C LEU A 177 6.11 -7.54 1.43
N PHE A 178 5.75 -6.25 1.50
CA PHE A 178 4.35 -5.84 1.67
C PHE A 178 3.40 -6.37 0.58
N PRO A 179 3.69 -6.26 -0.73
CA PRO A 179 2.81 -6.79 -1.78
C PRO A 179 2.59 -8.31 -1.69
N GLN A 180 3.64 -9.07 -1.38
CA GLN A 180 3.56 -10.53 -1.23
C GLN A 180 2.68 -10.91 -0.04
N ASN A 181 2.78 -10.15 1.05
CA ASN A 181 1.99 -10.37 2.24
C ASN A 181 0.51 -10.02 2.04
N ILE A 182 0.18 -9.01 1.22
CA ILE A 182 -1.20 -8.77 0.79
C ILE A 182 -1.78 -10.01 0.09
N VAL A 183 -0.99 -10.65 -0.79
CA VAL A 183 -1.37 -11.90 -1.45
C VAL A 183 -1.58 -13.02 -0.44
N SER A 184 -0.69 -13.17 0.54
CA SER A 184 -0.84 -14.16 1.61
C SER A 184 -2.09 -13.92 2.46
N CYS A 185 -2.35 -12.68 2.89
CA CYS A 185 -3.55 -12.32 3.65
C CYS A 185 -4.85 -12.63 2.89
N SER A 186 -4.82 -12.56 1.55
CA SER A 186 -6.00 -12.87 0.72
C SER A 186 -6.44 -14.33 0.74
N LYS A 187 -5.55 -15.23 1.20
CA LYS A 187 -5.84 -16.67 1.35
C LYS A 187 -6.53 -16.99 2.68
N LEU A 188 -6.69 -16.00 3.57
CA LEU A 188 -7.38 -16.14 4.85
C LEU A 188 -8.89 -15.95 4.65
N THR A 189 -9.63 -17.05 4.52
CA THR A 189 -11.03 -17.06 4.08
C THR A 189 -12.07 -17.15 5.20
N SER A 190 -11.64 -17.33 6.44
CA SER A 190 -12.52 -17.52 7.61
C SER A 190 -11.80 -17.03 8.83
#